data_AF-A0A382VMH8-F1
#
_entry.id   AF-A0A382VMH8-F1
#
_cell.length_a   1.000
_cell.length_b   1.000
_cell.length_c   1.000
_cell.angle_alpha   90.00
_cell.angle_beta   90.00
_cell.angle_gamma   90.00
#
_symmetry.space_group_name_H-M   'P 1'
#
loop_
_entity.id
_entity.type
_entity.pdbx_description
1 polymer ?
#
loop_
_entity_poly.entity_id
_entity_poly.type
_entity_poly.pdbx_seq_one_letter_code
_entity_poly.pdbx_strand_id
1 'polypeptide(L)'
;MPHNQNKEIKKEFKMKNTNKGFTLIELIMVTIILGILAAVAIPRYMSTVQAAEEAAEDAVISSIRAGLESYATQEMMSVGRRTWPIDPFTALSTTPSGYTGNDADGDPDTDGEWTYKPTSSGAVDGKIYHQRNDNSIWKWAYNSANVGSGVGDDTGTLASDGTKHTDVD
;
A
#
# COMPACT_ATOMS: atom_id res chain seq x y z
N MET A 1 -20.61 32.59 88.56
CA MET A 1 -19.31 32.14 88.00
C MET A 1 -19.56 30.85 87.20
N PRO A 2 -18.80 30.51 86.15
CA PRO A 2 -18.23 31.31 85.06
C PRO A 2 -18.55 30.71 83.66
N HIS A 3 -18.32 31.51 82.62
CA HIS A 3 -17.60 31.18 81.37
C HIS A 3 -17.82 29.82 80.67
N ASN A 4 -18.16 29.85 79.37
CA ASN A 4 -17.15 29.52 78.36
C ASN A 4 -17.54 30.03 76.96
N GLN A 5 -16.66 30.86 76.39
CA GLN A 5 -16.76 31.33 75.01
C GLN A 5 -15.89 30.45 74.10
N ASN A 6 -16.50 29.56 73.32
CA ASN A 6 -15.83 28.98 72.16
C ASN A 6 -16.51 29.48 70.89
N LYS A 7 -16.11 30.69 70.45
CA LYS A 7 -16.34 31.14 69.07
C LYS A 7 -15.28 30.49 68.19
N GLU A 8 -15.62 29.37 67.56
CA GLU A 8 -14.84 28.84 66.45
C GLU A 8 -14.85 29.85 65.29
N ILE A 9 -13.72 30.49 65.04
CA ILE A 9 -13.53 31.31 63.84
C ILE A 9 -13.31 30.34 62.67
N LYS A 10 -14.40 29.95 62.01
CA LYS A 10 -14.33 29.23 60.73
C LYS A 10 -13.81 30.20 59.66
N LYS A 11 -12.51 30.13 59.39
CA LYS A 11 -11.87 30.86 58.30
C LYS A 11 -12.30 30.19 56.99
N GLU A 12 -13.35 30.69 56.35
CA GLU A 12 -13.73 30.25 55.01
C GLU A 12 -12.58 30.57 54.04
N PHE A 13 -11.85 29.53 53.63
CA PHE A 13 -10.94 29.60 52.50
C PHE A 13 -11.77 29.63 51.21
N LYS A 14 -12.12 30.84 50.77
CA LYS A 14 -12.77 31.06 49.48
C LYS A 14 -11.76 30.75 48.37
N MET A 15 -11.84 29.53 47.80
CA MET A 15 -11.11 29.18 46.58
C MET A 15 -11.48 30.17 45.48
N LYS A 16 -10.54 31.03 45.10
CA LYS A 16 -10.66 31.85 43.88
C LYS A 16 -10.56 30.92 42.69
N ASN A 17 -11.69 30.52 42.13
CA ASN A 17 -11.73 29.88 40.81
C ASN A 17 -11.24 30.87 39.76
N THR A 18 -9.96 30.86 39.46
CA THR A 18 -9.37 31.58 38.33
C THR A 18 -9.59 30.78 37.05
N ASN A 19 -10.84 30.63 36.64
CA ASN A 19 -11.17 30.11 35.32
C ASN A 19 -10.90 31.22 34.29
N LYS A 20 -9.63 31.41 33.95
CA LYS A 20 -9.24 32.20 32.78
C LYS A 20 -9.62 31.37 31.55
N GLY A 21 -10.75 31.69 30.92
CA GLY A 21 -11.13 31.09 29.65
C GLY A 21 -10.14 31.49 28.55
N PHE A 22 -9.97 30.62 27.56
CA PHE A 22 -9.20 30.92 26.35
C PHE A 22 -9.76 32.14 25.63
N THR A 23 -8.88 32.96 25.06
CA THR A 23 -9.30 34.14 24.31
C THR A 23 -9.68 33.75 22.88
N LEU A 24 -10.64 34.47 22.28
CA LEU A 24 -11.04 34.22 20.88
C LEU A 24 -9.87 34.45 19.91
N ILE A 25 -8.99 35.40 20.24
CA ILE A 25 -7.80 35.72 19.45
C ILE A 25 -6.77 34.59 19.48
N GLU A 26 -6.60 33.89 20.60
CA GLU A 26 -5.74 32.70 20.69
C GLU A 26 -6.19 31.62 19.72
N LEU A 27 -7.50 31.35 19.69
CA LEU A 27 -8.04 30.33 18.81
C LEU A 27 -7.86 30.71 17.33
N ILE A 28 -8.03 31.99 16.99
CA ILE A 28 -7.83 32.49 15.62
C ILE A 28 -6.36 32.41 15.20
N MET A 29 -5.42 32.83 16.05
CA MET A 29 -3.99 32.78 15.70
C MET A 29 -3.52 31.34 15.50
N VAL A 30 -4.00 30.41 16.34
CA VAL A 30 -3.67 28.99 16.22
C VAL A 30 -4.21 28.41 14.91
N THR A 31 -5.45 28.70 14.53
CA THR A 31 -6.00 28.19 13.26
C THR A 31 -5.31 28.78 12.03
N ILE A 32 -4.87 30.04 12.10
CA ILE A 32 -4.05 30.66 11.03
C ILE A 32 -2.73 29.90 10.86
N ILE A 33 -2.02 29.63 11.96
CA ILE A 33 -0.75 28.90 11.90
C ILE A 33 -0.98 27.47 11.37
N LEU A 34 -1.99 26.76 11.88
CA LEU A 34 -2.35 25.43 11.39
C LEU A 34 -2.73 25.44 9.90
N GLY A 35 -3.42 26.48 9.43
CA GLY A 35 -3.77 26.65 8.02
C GLY A 35 -2.54 26.79 7.12
N ILE A 36 -1.55 27.60 7.51
CA ILE A 36 -0.30 27.77 6.77
C ILE A 36 0.50 26.45 6.74
N LEU A 37 0.60 25.77 7.89
CA LEU A 37 1.31 24.49 7.98
C LEU A 37 0.63 23.42 7.12
N ALA A 38 -0.70 23.31 7.16
CA ALA A 38 -1.46 22.35 6.36
C ALA A 38 -1.27 22.58 4.86
N ALA A 39 -1.26 23.83 4.40
CA ALA A 39 -1.09 24.17 2.99
C ALA A 39 0.24 23.67 2.40
N VAL A 40 1.32 23.64 3.20
CA VAL A 40 2.64 23.15 2.75
C VAL A 40 2.83 21.66 3.05
N ALA A 41 2.29 21.17 4.16
CA ALA A 41 2.48 19.79 4.61
C ALA A 41 1.69 18.80 3.75
N ILE A 42 0.45 19.10 3.38
CA ILE A 42 -0.42 18.16 2.65
C ILE A 42 0.17 17.77 1.28
N PRO A 43 0.58 18.71 0.40
CA PRO A 43 1.12 18.32 -0.91
C PRO A 43 2.38 17.47 -0.81
N ARG A 44 3.27 17.80 0.13
CA ARG A 44 4.51 17.05 0.39
C ARG A 44 4.24 15.66 0.95
N TYR A 45 3.24 15.55 1.81
CA TYR A 45 2.82 14.26 2.36
C TYR A 45 2.30 13.36 1.24
N MET A 46 1.42 13.86 0.37
CA MET A 46 0.89 13.10 -0.77
C MET A 46 2.00 12.60 -1.70
N SER A 47 2.97 13.44 -2.06
CA SER A 47 4.09 13.00 -2.90
C SER A 47 4.96 11.94 -2.23
N THR A 48 5.12 12.01 -0.90
CA THR A 48 5.90 11.03 -0.13
C THR A 48 5.19 9.68 -0.09
N VAL A 49 3.86 9.69 0.09
CA VAL A 49 3.04 8.48 0.05
C VAL A 49 3.09 7.82 -1.32
N GLN A 50 2.92 8.58 -2.40
CA GLN A 50 3.01 8.07 -3.78
C GLN A 50 4.38 7.42 -4.06
N ALA A 51 5.48 8.07 -3.68
CA ALA A 51 6.82 7.50 -3.86
C ALA A 51 7.04 6.23 -3.02
N ALA A 52 6.45 6.15 -1.83
CA ALA A 52 6.52 4.96 -1.00
C ALA A 52 5.71 3.79 -1.59
N GLU A 53 4.55 4.08 -2.19
CA GLU A 53 3.73 3.10 -2.91
C GLU A 53 4.46 2.56 -4.14
N GLU A 54 5.06 3.43 -4.95
CA GLU A 54 5.89 3.02 -6.11
C GLU A 54 7.05 2.12 -5.69
N ALA A 55 7.76 2.48 -4.63
CA ALA A 55 8.84 1.64 -4.11
C ALA A 55 8.34 0.28 -3.57
N ALA A 56 7.12 0.23 -3.01
CA ALA A 56 6.51 -1.00 -2.56
C ALA A 56 6.10 -1.90 -3.73
N GLU A 57 5.54 -1.32 -4.81
CA GLU A 57 5.23 -2.03 -6.05
C GLU A 57 6.49 -2.65 -6.66
N ASP A 58 7.57 -1.87 -6.79
CA ASP A 58 8.85 -2.35 -7.31
C ASP A 58 9.39 -3.52 -6.47
N ALA A 59 9.25 -3.44 -5.14
CA ALA A 59 9.64 -4.53 -4.25
C ALA A 59 8.79 -5.80 -4.47
N VAL A 60 7.47 -5.65 -4.66
CA VAL A 60 6.57 -6.76 -4.97
C VAL A 60 6.93 -7.39 -6.32
N ILE A 61 7.09 -6.60 -7.38
CA ILE A 61 7.45 -7.10 -8.72
C ILE A 61 8.82 -7.78 -8.71
N SER A 62 9.79 -7.20 -7.99
CA SER A 62 11.10 -7.84 -7.79
C SER A 62 10.99 -9.16 -7.03
N SER A 63 10.11 -9.25 -6.03
CA SER A 63 9.88 -10.49 -5.29
C SER A 63 9.24 -11.57 -6.16
N ILE A 64 8.28 -11.19 -7.02
CA ILE A 64 7.65 -12.08 -8.00
C ILE A 64 8.70 -12.61 -8.95
N ARG A 65 9.56 -11.75 -9.51
CA ARG A 65 10.65 -12.17 -10.40
C ARG A 65 11.59 -13.18 -9.72
N ALA A 66 11.98 -12.92 -8.48
CA ALA A 66 12.84 -13.84 -7.73
C ALA A 66 12.15 -15.18 -7.43
N GLY A 67 10.85 -15.15 -7.12
CA GLY A 67 10.02 -16.34 -6.93
C GLY A 67 9.93 -17.17 -8.20
N LEU A 68 9.61 -16.54 -9.33
CA LEU A 68 9.55 -17.17 -10.65
C LEU A 68 10.85 -17.87 -11.02
N GLU A 69 11.98 -17.25 -10.70
CA GLU A 69 13.30 -17.80 -10.99
C GLU A 69 13.66 -18.99 -10.10
N SER A 70 13.23 -18.93 -8.84
CA SER A 70 13.33 -20.06 -7.92
C SER A 70 12.45 -21.23 -8.36
N TYR A 71 11.22 -20.93 -8.81
CA TYR A 71 10.28 -21.91 -9.37
C TYR A 71 10.87 -22.58 -10.61
N ALA A 72 11.40 -21.80 -11.55
CA ALA A 72 12.03 -22.33 -12.76
C ALA A 72 13.20 -23.27 -12.45
N THR A 73 14.00 -22.95 -11.42
CA THR A 73 15.11 -23.79 -10.97
C THR A 73 14.62 -25.10 -10.37
N GLN A 74 13.52 -25.07 -9.60
CA GLN A 74 12.90 -26.28 -9.06
C GLN A 74 12.35 -27.17 -10.18
N GLU A 75 11.70 -26.57 -11.18
CA GLU A 75 11.15 -27.30 -12.34
C GLU A 75 12.25 -27.92 -13.21
N MET A 76 13.41 -27.27 -13.32
CA MET A 76 14.57 -27.87 -13.96
C MET A 76 14.99 -29.19 -13.29
N MET A 77 14.83 -29.28 -11.97
CA MET A 77 15.16 -30.50 -11.21
C MET A 77 14.04 -31.54 -11.25
N SER A 78 12.78 -31.11 -11.33
CA SER A 78 11.60 -32.00 -11.28
C SER A 78 11.23 -32.59 -12.65
N VAL A 79 11.17 -31.73 -13.68
CA VAL A 79 10.70 -32.07 -15.04
C VAL A 79 11.79 -31.95 -16.10
N GLY A 80 13.02 -31.59 -15.69
CA GLY A 80 14.18 -31.51 -16.59
C GLY A 80 14.21 -30.26 -17.47
N ARG A 81 13.34 -29.28 -17.21
CA ARG A 81 13.28 -28.01 -17.95
C ARG A 81 12.81 -26.87 -17.06
N ARG A 82 13.38 -25.68 -17.27
CA ARG A 82 12.93 -24.43 -16.64
C ARG A 82 11.59 -23.99 -17.24
N THR A 83 10.61 -23.75 -16.39
CA THR A 83 9.28 -23.24 -16.77
C THR A 83 8.83 -22.21 -15.75
N TRP A 84 8.05 -21.23 -16.20
CA TRP A 84 7.31 -20.33 -15.29
C TRP A 84 5.88 -20.83 -15.16
N PRO A 85 5.23 -20.61 -13.99
CA PRO A 85 3.83 -20.96 -13.79
C PRO A 85 2.91 -20.04 -14.60
N ILE A 86 1.69 -20.49 -14.89
CA ILE A 86 0.69 -19.66 -15.57
C ILE A 86 0.33 -18.43 -14.73
N ASP A 87 0.25 -18.60 -13.42
CA ASP A 87 -0.02 -17.53 -12.46
C ASP A 87 1.28 -17.16 -11.73
N PRO A 88 1.77 -15.91 -11.88
CA PRO A 88 3.04 -15.48 -11.31
C PRO A 88 3.06 -15.49 -9.78
N PHE A 89 1.91 -15.34 -9.12
CA PHE A 89 1.84 -15.31 -7.66
C PHE A 89 2.01 -16.71 -7.03
N THR A 90 1.80 -17.78 -7.80
CA THR A 90 2.03 -19.16 -7.34
C THR A 90 3.52 -19.46 -7.08
N ALA A 91 4.42 -18.68 -7.67
CA ALA A 91 5.86 -18.82 -7.44
C ALA A 91 6.33 -18.19 -6.12
N LEU A 92 5.46 -17.45 -5.43
CA LEU A 92 5.76 -16.81 -4.16
C LEU A 92 5.42 -17.70 -2.97
N SER A 93 6.29 -17.71 -1.96
CA SER A 93 5.99 -18.36 -0.67
C SER A 93 5.02 -17.56 0.20
N THR A 94 4.90 -16.26 -0.06
CA THR A 94 3.96 -15.38 0.63
C THR A 94 3.45 -14.39 -0.39
N THR A 95 2.13 -14.38 -0.60
CA THR A 95 1.49 -13.44 -1.52
C THR A 95 1.51 -12.03 -0.90
N PRO A 96 1.56 -10.97 -1.72
CA PRO A 96 1.43 -9.61 -1.23
C PRO A 96 0.12 -9.39 -0.48
N SER A 97 0.13 -8.46 0.46
CA SER A 97 -1.10 -7.97 1.08
C SER A 97 -2.04 -7.44 0.00
N GLY A 98 -3.32 -7.78 0.08
CA GLY A 98 -4.31 -7.36 -0.91
C GLY A 98 -4.36 -8.23 -2.16
N TYR A 99 -3.60 -9.33 -2.26
CA TYR A 99 -3.77 -10.27 -3.36
C TYR A 99 -5.11 -11.01 -3.25
N THR A 100 -5.98 -10.82 -4.24
CA THR A 100 -7.34 -11.40 -4.28
C THR A 100 -7.47 -12.63 -5.18
N GLY A 101 -6.38 -13.02 -5.85
CA GLY A 101 -6.36 -14.18 -6.75
C GLY A 101 -6.39 -13.78 -8.21
N ASN A 102 -6.84 -14.71 -9.05
CA ASN A 102 -7.04 -14.46 -10.47
C ASN A 102 -8.45 -13.94 -10.68
N ASP A 103 -8.57 -12.63 -10.82
CA ASP A 103 -9.84 -12.00 -11.18
C ASP A 103 -9.97 -11.96 -12.70
N ALA A 104 -10.70 -12.93 -13.26
CA ALA A 104 -10.99 -12.98 -14.69
C ALA A 104 -12.07 -11.97 -15.11
N ASP A 105 -12.78 -11.35 -14.15
CA ASP A 105 -14.08 -10.73 -14.36
C ASP A 105 -14.07 -9.20 -14.20
N GLY A 106 -13.07 -8.61 -13.52
CA GLY A 106 -13.01 -7.17 -13.26
C GLY A 106 -11.62 -6.60 -12.99
N ASP A 107 -11.41 -5.30 -13.28
CA ASP A 107 -10.26 -4.53 -12.77
C ASP A 107 -10.27 -4.50 -11.24
N PRO A 108 -9.09 -4.39 -10.58
CA PRO A 108 -9.06 -4.27 -9.13
C PRO A 108 -10.03 -3.15 -8.71
N ASP A 109 -10.76 -3.40 -7.63
CA ASP A 109 -11.85 -2.54 -7.16
C ASP A 109 -11.54 -1.89 -5.81
N THR A 110 -10.52 -2.40 -5.13
CA THR A 110 -10.14 -1.99 -3.77
C THR A 110 -8.72 -1.44 -3.73
N ASP A 111 -8.49 -0.40 -2.93
CA ASP A 111 -7.16 0.19 -2.77
C ASP A 111 -6.17 -0.81 -2.14
N GLY A 112 -4.97 -0.91 -2.72
CA GLY A 112 -3.94 -1.86 -2.33
C GLY A 112 -4.17 -3.28 -2.85
N GLU A 113 -5.18 -3.50 -3.69
CA GLU A 113 -5.47 -4.80 -4.28
C GLU A 113 -4.44 -5.19 -5.34
N TRP A 114 -4.00 -6.45 -5.30
CA TRP A 114 -3.18 -7.09 -6.32
C TRP A 114 -3.99 -8.21 -6.98
N THR A 115 -3.95 -8.28 -8.31
CA THR A 115 -4.61 -9.37 -9.05
C THR A 115 -3.80 -9.77 -10.29
N TYR A 116 -3.93 -11.02 -10.72
CA TYR A 116 -3.37 -11.48 -11.99
C TYR A 116 -4.49 -11.85 -12.96
N LYS A 117 -4.40 -11.33 -14.19
CA LYS A 117 -5.37 -11.59 -15.24
C LYS A 117 -4.70 -12.24 -16.45
N PRO A 118 -4.97 -13.52 -16.73
CA PRO A 118 -4.54 -14.13 -17.98
C PRO A 118 -5.36 -13.58 -19.16
N THR A 119 -4.79 -13.55 -20.36
CA THR A 119 -5.50 -13.08 -21.58
C THR A 119 -6.74 -13.93 -21.91
N SER A 120 -6.71 -15.21 -21.54
CA SER A 120 -7.84 -16.14 -21.54
C SER A 120 -7.57 -17.28 -20.55
N SER A 121 -8.58 -18.10 -20.25
CA SER A 121 -8.38 -19.24 -19.33
C SER A 121 -7.28 -20.18 -19.84
N GLY A 122 -6.24 -20.39 -19.02
CA GLY A 122 -5.07 -21.19 -19.37
C GLY A 122 -4.08 -20.52 -20.33
N ALA A 123 -4.26 -19.22 -20.63
CA ALA A 123 -3.30 -18.46 -21.40
C ALA A 123 -1.95 -18.38 -20.69
N VAL A 124 -0.89 -18.42 -21.48
CA VAL A 124 0.48 -18.27 -20.99
C VAL A 124 0.83 -16.79 -20.76
N ASP A 125 0.12 -15.89 -21.43
CA ASP A 125 0.25 -14.45 -21.33
C ASP A 125 -0.88 -13.84 -20.49
N GLY A 126 -0.55 -12.74 -19.81
CA GLY A 126 -1.46 -12.03 -18.93
C GLY A 126 -0.86 -10.74 -18.42
N LYS A 127 -1.54 -10.12 -17.46
CA LYS A 127 -1.08 -8.90 -16.79
C LYS A 127 -1.30 -9.00 -15.29
N ILE A 128 -0.33 -8.55 -14.52
CA ILE A 128 -0.48 -8.30 -13.08
C ILE A 128 -1.02 -6.89 -12.92
N TYR A 129 -1.99 -6.69 -12.06
CA TYR A 129 -2.59 -5.40 -11.74
C TYR A 129 -2.41 -5.05 -10.27
N HIS A 130 -2.28 -3.76 -10.00
CA HIS A 130 -2.32 -3.18 -8.66
C HIS A 130 -3.14 -1.88 -8.66
N GLN A 131 -3.99 -1.68 -7.65
CA GLN A 131 -4.67 -0.40 -7.43
C GLN A 131 -4.00 0.37 -6.29
N ARG A 132 -3.57 1.60 -6.55
CA ARG A 132 -2.99 2.52 -5.55
C ARG A 132 -4.08 3.22 -4.74
N ASN A 133 -3.69 3.90 -3.65
CA ASN A 133 -4.61 4.62 -2.76
C ASN A 133 -5.30 5.84 -3.41
N ASP A 134 -4.85 6.26 -4.59
CA ASP A 134 -5.48 7.30 -5.40
C ASP A 134 -6.45 6.73 -6.45
N ASN A 135 -6.83 5.45 -6.32
CA ASN A 135 -7.62 4.68 -7.27
C ASN A 135 -6.97 4.54 -8.66
N SER A 136 -5.69 4.89 -8.81
CA SER A 136 -4.98 4.62 -10.06
C SER A 136 -4.59 3.16 -10.13
N ILE A 137 -4.88 2.55 -11.28
CA ILE A 137 -4.55 1.15 -11.54
C ILE A 137 -3.30 1.08 -12.39
N TRP A 138 -2.38 0.21 -12.01
CA TRP A 138 -1.12 -0.04 -12.69
C TRP A 138 -1.03 -1.50 -13.08
N LYS A 139 -0.39 -1.77 -14.23
CA LYS A 139 -0.27 -3.12 -14.77
C LYS A 139 1.12 -3.44 -15.31
N TRP A 140 1.52 -4.70 -15.15
CA TRP A 140 2.76 -5.26 -15.66
C TRP A 140 2.46 -6.42 -16.59
N ALA A 141 3.04 -6.41 -17.78
CA ALA A 141 2.92 -7.52 -18.72
C ALA A 141 3.66 -8.76 -18.18
N TYR A 142 2.98 -9.90 -18.22
CA TYR A 142 3.52 -11.18 -17.81
C TYR A 142 3.30 -12.22 -18.91
N ASN A 143 4.29 -13.05 -19.16
CA ASN A 143 4.19 -14.18 -20.06
C ASN A 143 4.99 -15.35 -19.48
N SER A 144 4.35 -16.48 -19.26
CA SER A 144 4.97 -17.71 -18.78
C SER A 144 5.60 -18.56 -19.90
N ALA A 145 5.29 -18.26 -21.16
CA ALA A 145 5.85 -18.96 -22.31
C ALA A 145 7.35 -18.71 -22.41
N ASN A 146 8.09 -19.75 -22.77
CA ASN A 146 9.47 -19.58 -23.19
C ASN A 146 9.48 -18.81 -24.53
N VAL A 147 9.95 -17.57 -24.50
CA VAL A 147 9.92 -16.64 -25.64
C VAL A 147 11.20 -16.64 -26.48
N GLY A 148 12.16 -17.52 -26.21
CA GLY A 148 13.44 -17.50 -26.90
C GLY A 148 13.60 -18.60 -27.95
N SER A 149 14.27 -18.23 -29.04
CA SER A 149 14.68 -19.11 -30.14
C SER A 149 16.07 -19.73 -29.90
N GLY A 150 16.63 -19.58 -28.68
CA GLY A 150 17.89 -20.14 -28.23
C GLY A 150 17.69 -21.37 -27.35
N VAL A 151 18.64 -22.30 -27.43
CA VAL A 151 18.62 -23.53 -26.62
C VAL A 151 19.16 -23.25 -25.20
N GLY A 152 18.28 -23.31 -24.19
CA GLY A 152 18.66 -23.82 -22.87
C GLY A 152 18.24 -23.04 -21.60
N ASP A 153 17.94 -21.75 -21.67
CA ASP A 153 17.77 -20.90 -20.47
C ASP A 153 16.51 -20.03 -20.47
N ASP A 154 15.90 -19.84 -21.64
CA ASP A 154 14.76 -18.95 -21.80
C ASP A 154 13.54 -19.40 -20.98
N THR A 155 13.14 -18.55 -20.04
CA THR A 155 11.89 -18.65 -19.29
C THR A 155 10.87 -17.63 -19.80
N GLY A 156 9.76 -17.46 -19.08
CA GLY A 156 8.82 -16.39 -19.32
C GLY A 156 9.41 -14.98 -19.22
N THR A 157 8.59 -13.98 -19.54
CA THR A 157 8.89 -12.57 -19.39
C THR A 157 7.97 -11.92 -18.35
N LEU A 158 8.54 -10.99 -17.59
CA LEU A 158 7.81 -10.09 -16.70
C LEU A 158 8.35 -8.70 -17.00
N ALA A 159 7.49 -7.73 -17.29
CA ALA A 159 7.89 -6.35 -17.46
C ALA A 159 8.49 -5.81 -16.16
N SER A 160 9.59 -5.06 -16.25
CA SER A 160 10.20 -4.40 -15.10
C SER A 160 9.46 -3.13 -14.71
N ASP A 161 8.88 -2.45 -15.69
CA ASP A 161 8.15 -1.21 -15.53
C ASP A 161 6.65 -1.45 -15.62
N GLY A 162 5.93 -0.81 -14.71
CA GLY A 162 4.47 -0.78 -14.72
C GLY A 162 3.99 0.27 -15.73
N THR A 163 2.86 -0.01 -16.35
CA THR A 163 2.13 0.98 -17.16
C THR A 163 0.83 1.32 -16.46
N LYS A 164 0.42 2.59 -16.53
CA LYS A 164 -0.89 2.98 -16.01
C LYS A 164 -1.97 2.29 -16.84
N HIS A 165 -2.90 1.62 -16.17
CA HIS A 165 -4.07 1.03 -16.80
C HIS A 165 -5.05 2.14 -17.20
N THR A 166 -5.59 2.02 -18.40
CA THR A 166 -6.65 2.90 -18.91
C THR A 166 -7.77 2.03 -19.48
N ASP A 167 -9.01 2.49 -19.39
CA ASP A 167 -10.21 1.75 -19.86
C ASP A 167 -10.23 1.46 -21.38
N VAL A 168 -9.16 1.84 -22.10
CA VAL A 168 -9.04 1.76 -23.57
C VAL A 168 -8.16 0.57 -24.00
N ASP A 169 -7.55 -0.15 -23.05
CA ASP A 169 -6.57 -1.23 -23.27
C ASP A 169 -7.14 -2.65 -23.27
#